data_AF-A0A953PSY0-F1
#
_entry.id   AF-A0A953PSY0-F1
#
_cell.length_a   1.000
_cell.length_b   1.000
_cell.length_c   1.000
_cell.angle_alpha   90.00
_cell.angle_beta   90.00
_cell.angle_gamma   90.00
#
_symmetry.space_group_name_H-M   'P 1'
#
loop_
_entity.id
_entity.type
_entity.pdbx_description
1 polymer ?
#
loop_
_entity_poly.entity_id
_entity_poly.type
_entity_poly.pdbx_seq_one_letter_code
_entity_poly.pdbx_strand_id
1 'polypeptide(L)' 'MREKPPALEIYKRLPKTNCRVCGEATCLAFAVKLWMGEAELEQCEPAWSGTHNHLKDALLEICAGLGVAHLQEIPPL' A
#
# COMPACT_ATOMS: atom_id res chain seq x y z
N MET A 1 5.76 23.65 8.44
CA MET A 1 5.68 22.26 8.93
C MET A 1 5.94 21.36 7.72
N ARG A 2 6.90 20.43 7.76
CA ARG A 2 7.00 19.43 6.68
C ARG A 2 5.86 18.44 6.88
N GLU A 3 4.93 18.40 5.94
CA GLU A 3 3.91 17.35 5.93
C GLU A 3 4.59 15.99 5.74
N LYS A 4 4.07 14.95 6.39
CA LYS A 4 4.68 13.61 6.32
C LYS A 4 4.45 13.06 4.91
N PRO A 5 5.45 12.42 4.28
CA PRO A 5 5.28 11.86 2.94
C PRO A 5 4.14 10.83 2.91
N PRO A 6 3.20 10.88 1.95
CA PRO A 6 2.07 9.95 1.87
C PRO A 6 2.49 8.47 1.90
N ALA A 7 3.54 8.12 1.15
CA ALA A 7 4.10 6.77 1.13
C ALA A 7 4.59 6.30 2.52
N LEU A 8 5.03 7.20 3.40
CA LEU A 8 5.45 6.83 4.74
C LEU A 8 4.27 6.43 5.63
N GLU A 9 3.09 7.02 5.43
CA GLU A 9 1.88 6.64 6.15
C GLU A 9 1.36 5.26 5.71
N ILE A 10 1.40 4.98 4.40
CA ILE A 10 1.12 3.63 3.85
C ILE A 10 2.11 2.61 4.44
N TYR A 11 3.41 2.90 4.39
CA TYR A 11 4.46 2.03 4.93
C TYR A 11 4.24 1.67 6.40
N LYS A 12 3.74 2.60 7.23
CA LYS A 12 3.47 2.33 8.64
C LYS A 12 2.42 1.25 8.87
N ARG A 13 1.49 1.07 7.93
CA ARG A 13 0.42 0.07 7.97
C ARG A 13 0.79 -1.25 7.28
N LEU A 14 1.94 -1.32 6.60
CA LEU A 14 2.42 -2.56 6.01
C LEU A 14 3.01 -3.52 7.07
N PRO A 15 3.11 -4.83 6.76
CA PRO A 15 3.77 -5.84 7.59
C PRO A 15 5.26 -5.61 7.85
N LYS A 16 5.95 -4.83 7.01
CA LYS A 16 7.39 -4.47 7.11
C LYS A 16 8.35 -5.69 7.13
N THR A 17 7.93 -6.79 6.52
CA THR A 17 8.74 -8.01 6.43
C THR A 17 9.83 -7.94 5.35
N ASN A 18 9.72 -6.99 4.41
CA ASN A 18 10.58 -6.91 3.21
C ASN A 18 10.70 -8.25 2.45
N CYS A 19 9.61 -9.03 2.42
CA CYS A 19 9.58 -10.38 1.84
C CYS A 19 9.72 -10.42 0.30
N ARG A 20 9.54 -9.29 -0.40
CA ARG A 20 9.67 -9.13 -1.86
C ARG A 20 8.69 -9.96 -2.71
N VAL A 21 7.68 -10.58 -2.11
CA VAL A 21 6.65 -11.34 -2.85
C VAL A 21 5.83 -10.46 -3.80
N CYS A 22 5.73 -9.15 -3.51
CA CYS A 22 5.13 -8.15 -4.39
C CYS A 22 6.05 -7.67 -5.53
N GLY A 23 7.30 -8.15 -5.61
CA GLY A 23 8.30 -7.74 -6.61
C GLY A 23 9.18 -6.56 -6.20
N GLU A 24 8.87 -5.87 -5.09
CA GLU A 24 9.63 -4.70 -4.64
C GLU A 24 10.76 -5.04 -3.66
N ALA A 25 11.86 -4.28 -3.72
CA ALA A 25 13.05 -4.51 -2.90
C ALA A 25 12.79 -4.34 -1.39
N THR A 26 11.86 -3.46 -1.01
CA THR A 26 11.46 -3.17 0.37
C THR A 26 9.97 -2.85 0.45
N CYS A 27 9.39 -2.95 1.65
CA CYS A 27 8.02 -2.51 1.89
C CYS A 27 7.84 -1.00 1.69
N LEU A 28 8.89 -0.19 1.89
CA LEU A 28 8.84 1.24 1.62
C LEU A 28 8.78 1.51 0.10
N ALA A 29 9.54 0.78 -0.71
CA ALA A 29 9.47 0.87 -2.16
C ALA A 29 8.06 0.52 -2.68
N PHE A 30 7.47 -0.55 -2.13
CA PHE A 30 6.08 -0.91 -2.41
C PHE A 30 5.10 0.20 -2.01
N ALA A 31 5.25 0.81 -0.84
CA ALA A 31 4.40 1.93 -0.43
C ALA A 31 4.54 3.17 -1.34
N VAL A 32 5.72 3.43 -1.91
CA VAL A 32 5.93 4.49 -2.91
C VAL A 32 5.19 4.16 -4.20
N LYS A 33 5.30 2.92 -4.70
CA LYS A 33 4.60 2.50 -5.91
C LYS A 33 3.08 2.50 -5.75
N LEU A 34 2.58 2.03 -4.60
CA LEU A 34 1.16 2.15 -4.25
C LEU A 34 0.71 3.61 -4.32
N TRP A 35 1.45 4.53 -3.70
CA TRP A 35 1.14 5.96 -3.76
C TRP A 35 1.13 6.52 -5.19
N MET A 36 2.01 6.02 -6.06
CA MET A 36 2.09 6.43 -7.47
C MET A 36 1.03 5.76 -8.36
N GLY A 37 0.24 4.80 -7.84
CA GLY A 37 -0.68 3.99 -8.64
C GLY A 37 0.03 2.97 -9.56
N GLU A 38 1.27 2.62 -9.24
CA GLU A 38 2.10 1.65 -9.99
C GLU A 38 2.03 0.23 -9.40
N ALA A 39 1.30 0.06 -8.29
CA ALA A 39 1.11 -1.22 -7.62
C ALA A 39 -0.30 -1.29 -7.01
N GLU A 40 -0.84 -2.51 -6.92
CA GLU A 40 -2.12 -2.81 -6.27
C GLU A 40 -1.91 -3.30 -4.83
N LEU A 41 -2.86 -2.98 -3.94
CA LEU A 41 -2.82 -3.41 -2.54
C LEU A 41 -2.74 -4.93 -2.39
N GLU A 42 -3.44 -5.65 -3.26
CA GLU A 42 -3.51 -7.11 -3.33
C GLU A 42 -2.14 -7.76 -3.56
N GLN A 43 -1.19 -7.03 -4.17
CA GLN A 43 0.15 -7.55 -4.41
C GLN A 43 0.93 -7.75 -3.10
N CYS A 44 0.52 -7.11 -1.99
CA CYS A 44 1.05 -7.41 -0.67
C CYS A 44 0.42 -8.69 -0.11
N GLU A 45 0.85 -9.84 -0.61
CA GLU A 45 0.33 -11.17 -0.22
C GLU A 45 0.25 -11.38 1.31
N PRO A 46 1.25 -10.98 2.14
CA PRO A 46 1.15 -11.15 3.58
C PRO A 46 0.01 -10.36 4.22
N ALA A 47 -0.33 -9.19 3.67
CA ALA A 47 -1.41 -8.33 4.17
C ALA A 47 -2.77 -8.64 3.52
N TRP A 48 -2.80 -9.32 2.37
CA TRP A 48 -4.05 -9.60 1.66
C TRP A 48 -4.62 -11.00 1.95
N SER A 49 -3.79 -12.03 1.81
CA SER A 49 -4.18 -13.44 1.94
C SER A 49 -3.30 -14.23 2.91
N GLY A 50 -2.23 -13.61 3.44
CA GLY A 50 -1.22 -14.27 4.26
C GLY A 50 -1.34 -14.00 5.76
N THR A 51 -0.21 -14.16 6.45
CA THR A 51 -0.09 -14.16 7.93
C THR A 51 -0.41 -12.83 8.61
N HIS A 52 -0.47 -11.74 7.85
CA HIS A 52 -0.73 -10.38 8.34
C HIS A 52 -2.04 -9.80 7.78
N ASN A 53 -2.99 -10.66 7.39
CA ASN A 53 -4.30 -10.24 6.86
C ASN A 53 -5.10 -9.31 7.78
N HIS A 54 -4.85 -9.35 9.09
CA HIS A 54 -5.44 -8.41 10.06
C HIS A 54 -5.06 -6.94 9.82
N LEU A 55 -4.03 -6.65 9.02
CA LEU A 55 -3.64 -5.29 8.63
C LEU A 55 -4.44 -4.75 7.45
N LYS A 56 -5.22 -5.60 6.76
CA LYS A 56 -5.92 -5.27 5.51
C LYS A 56 -6.84 -4.06 5.67
N ASP A 57 -7.66 -4.03 6.71
CA ASP A 57 -8.63 -2.95 6.91
C ASP A 57 -7.93 -1.61 7.17
N ALA A 58 -6.88 -1.61 7.99
CA ALA A 58 -6.09 -0.41 8.27
C ALA A 58 -5.32 0.09 7.03
N LEU A 59 -4.92 -0.82 6.13
CA LEU A 59 -4.31 -0.48 4.84
C LEU A 59 -5.33 0.13 3.88
N LEU A 60 -6.54 -0.41 3.81
CA LEU A 60 -7.62 0.14 3.01
C LEU A 60 -8.01 1.53 3.48
N GLU A 61 -8.17 1.72 4.79
CA GLU A 61 -8.53 3.01 5.39
C GLU A 61 -7.49 4.10 5.06
N ILE A 62 -6.20 3.81 5.23
CA ILE A 62 -5.16 4.82 4.94
C ILE A 62 -5.06 5.11 3.44
N CYS A 63 -5.20 4.10 2.57
CA CYS A 63 -5.12 4.31 1.13
C CYS A 63 -6.32 5.12 0.62
N ALA A 64 -7.53 4.82 1.11
CA ALA A 64 -8.72 5.62 0.83
C ALA A 64 -8.56 7.08 1.30
N GLY A 65 -8.06 7.29 2.53
CA GLY A 65 -7.83 8.65 3.06
C GLY A 65 -6.76 9.46 2.33
N LEU A 66 -5.85 8.78 1.63
CA LEU A 66 -4.81 9.40 0.79
C LEU A 66 -5.25 9.56 -0.67
N GLY A 67 -6.40 9.02 -1.09
CA GLY A 67 -6.81 9.00 -2.49
C GLY A 67 -6.04 7.99 -3.36
N VAL A 68 -5.39 7.01 -2.73
CA VAL A 68 -4.83 5.83 -3.42
C VAL A 68 -5.99 4.90 -3.70
N ALA A 69 -6.67 5.13 -4.82
CA ALA A 69 -7.75 4.29 -5.27
C ALA A 69 -7.19 2.92 -5.68
N HIS A 70 -7.81 1.86 -5.17
CA HIS A 70 -7.79 0.55 -5.82
C HIS A 70 -8.19 0.76 -7.29
N LEU A 71 -7.53 0.14 -8.28
CA LEU A 71 -7.74 0.39 -9.73
C LEU A 71 -9.18 0.10 -10.27
N GLN A 72 -10.21 0.12 -9.44
CA GLN A 72 -11.60 -0.11 -9.85
C GLN A 72 -12.40 1.15 -10.17
N GLU A 73 -11.92 2.39 -9.93
CA GLU A 73 -12.70 3.61 -10.25
C GLU A 73 -11.87 4.80 -10.80
N ILE A 74 -11.12 4.60 -11.88
CA ILE A 74 -10.82 5.70 -12.80
C ILE A 74 -11.73 5.54 -14.03
N PRO A 75 -12.88 6.24 -14.11
CA PRO A 75 -13.46 6.52 -15.41
C PRO A 75 -12.48 7.44 -16.16
N PRO A 76 -12.03 7.09 -17.38
CA PRO A 76 -11.24 8.00 -18.18
C PRO A 76 -12.06 9.26 -18.47
N LEU A 77 -11.48 10.43 -18.18
CA LEU A 77 -11.82 11.69 -18.84
C LEU A 77 -10.59 12.15 -19.61
#